data_AF-A0A7Y3H7Z0-F1
#
_entry.id   AF-A0A7Y3H7Z0-F1
#
_cell.length_a   1.000
_cell.length_b   1.000
_cell.length_c   1.000
_cell.angle_alpha   90.00
_cell.angle_beta   90.00
_cell.angle_gamma   90.00
#
_symmetry.space_group_name_H-M   'P 1'
#
loop_
_entity.id
_entity.type
_entity.pdbx_description
1 polymer ?
#
loop_
_entity_poly.entity_id
_entity_poly.type
_entity_poly.pdbx_seq_one_letter_code
_entity_poly.pdbx_strand_id
1 'polypeptide(L)' 'MTGIQDQDTRYFVEIDRHSFKVLRAAFDQKQNLDKGRQNDPQIHRLFLTKGQYGKFVERCAPPMKRIPG' A
#
# COMPACT_ATOMS: atom_id res chain seq x y z
N MET A 1 13.90 0.04 -2.64
CA MET A 1 13.17 1.21 -2.08
C MET A 1 13.56 1.33 -0.61
N THR A 2 14.51 2.22 -0.29
CA THR A 2 14.97 2.49 1.07
C THR A 2 14.46 3.87 1.50
N GLY A 3 13.14 3.97 1.70
CA GLY A 3 12.56 5.08 2.46
C GLY A 3 12.64 4.73 3.94
N ILE A 4 13.10 5.66 4.78
CA ILE A 4 13.13 5.48 6.23
C ILE A 4 11.69 5.22 6.69
N GLN A 5 11.44 4.06 7.30
CA GLN A 5 10.16 3.73 7.93
C GLN A 5 10.23 4.15 9.39
N ASP A 6 9.33 5.02 9.80
CA ASP A 6 9.24 5.59 11.15
C ASP A 6 7.78 5.54 11.66
N GLN A 7 7.49 6.30 12.72
CA GLN A 7 6.16 6.36 13.33
C GLN A 7 5.09 7.03 12.43
N ASP A 8 5.51 7.85 11.48
CA ASP A 8 4.64 8.54 10.53
C ASP A 8 4.45 7.77 9.22
N THR A 9 5.15 6.65 9.05
CA THR A 9 4.86 5.72 7.97
C THR A 9 3.43 5.18 8.08
N ARG A 10 2.71 5.19 6.95
CA ARG A 10 1.38 4.62 6.80
C ARG A 10 1.42 3.58 5.70
N TYR A 11 1.02 2.37 6.06
CA TYR A 11 0.87 1.25 5.13
C TYR A 11 -0.56 1.24 4.61
N PHE A 12 -0.73 0.98 3.32
CA PHE A 12 -2.06 0.99 2.73
C PHE A 12 -2.18 0.05 1.54
N VAL A 13 -3.42 -0.32 1.25
CA VAL A 13 -3.83 -0.96 0.01
C VAL A 13 -4.85 -0.08 -0.69
N GLU A 14 -4.69 0.09 -2.00
CA GLU A 14 -5.66 0.76 -2.85
C GLU A 14 -6.44 -0.27 -3.64
N ILE A 15 -7.76 -0.11 -3.63
CA ILE A 15 -8.71 -1.03 -4.24
C ILE A 15 -9.58 -0.22 -5.21
N ASP A 16 -9.75 -0.74 -6.42
CA ASP A 16 -10.73 -0.19 -7.36
C ASP A 16 -12.14 -0.50 -6.88
N ARG A 17 -12.98 0.51 -6.72
CA ARG A 17 -14.33 0.36 -6.15
C ARG A 17 -15.29 -0.40 -7.04
N HIS A 18 -15.07 -0.41 -8.35
CA HIS A 18 -15.96 -1.06 -9.30
C HIS A 18 -15.65 -2.55 -9.46
N SER A 19 -14.38 -2.88 -9.65
CA SER A 19 -13.91 -4.24 -9.88
C SER A 19 -13.53 -4.99 -8.61
N PHE A 20 -13.43 -4.28 -7.47
CA PHE A 20 -12.95 -4.81 -6.20
C PHE A 20 -11.52 -5.38 -6.27
N LYS A 21 -10.76 -5.02 -7.31
CA LYS A 21 -9.38 -5.48 -7.49
C LYS A 21 -8.42 -4.61 -6.70
N VAL A 22 -7.38 -5.24 -6.16
CA VAL A 22 -6.25 -4.54 -5.56
C VAL A 22 -5.45 -3.88 -6.67
N LEU A 23 -5.34 -2.56 -6.60
CA LEU A 23 -4.54 -1.75 -7.52
C LEU A 23 -3.08 -1.73 -7.10
N ARG A 24 -2.81 -1.48 -5.81
CA ARG A 24 -1.46 -1.54 -5.23
C ARG A 24 -1.49 -1.72 -3.72
N ALA A 25 -0.42 -2.32 -3.20
CA ALA A 25 -0.05 -2.27 -1.79
C ALA A 25 1.25 -1.45 -1.67
N ALA A 26 1.23 -0.41 -0.85
CA ALA A 26 2.36 0.49 -0.69
C ALA A 26 2.43 1.06 0.73
N PHE A 27 3.49 1.79 1.01
CA PHE A 27 3.64 2.58 2.22
C PHE A 27 4.27 3.92 1.86
N ASP A 28 3.90 4.95 2.61
CA ASP A 28 4.48 6.28 2.46
C ASP A 28 4.40 7.03 3.79
N GLN A 29 5.06 8.17 3.86
CA GLN A 29 5.01 9.06 4.99
C GLN A 29 3.68 9.81 5.04
N LYS A 30 3.12 9.99 6.24
CA LYS A 30 1.81 10.62 6.46
C LYS A 30 1.66 11.96 5.72
N GLN A 31 2.72 12.77 5.66
CA GLN A 31 2.71 14.07 4.97
C GLN A 31 2.54 13.95 3.44
N ASN A 32 2.99 12.86 2.83
CA ASN A 32 2.95 12.66 1.38
C ASN A 32 1.59 12.12 0.91
N LEU A 33 0.78 11.61 1.83
CA LEU A 33 -0.48 10.94 1.53
C LEU A 33 -1.67 11.89 1.45
N ASP A 34 -1.51 13.10 0.91
CA ASP A 34 -2.59 14.11 0.82
C ASP A 34 -3.35 14.28 2.16
N LYS A 35 -2.61 14.43 3.27
CA LYS A 35 -3.16 14.44 4.64
C LYS A 35 -3.97 13.19 5.02
N GLY A 36 -3.65 12.05 4.40
CA GLY A 36 -4.36 10.78 4.54
C GLY A 36 -5.55 10.59 3.61
N ARG A 37 -5.87 11.55 2.73
CA ARG A 37 -7.00 11.44 1.79
C ARG A 37 -6.53 10.91 0.45
N GLN A 38 -7.38 10.08 -0.14
CA GLN A 38 -7.28 9.67 -1.52
C GLN A 38 -8.46 10.39 -2.19
N ASN A 39 -8.18 11.23 -3.20
CA ASN A 39 -9.13 12.21 -3.74
C ASN A 39 -9.90 11.72 -4.97
N ASP A 40 -9.54 10.56 -5.50
CA ASP A 40 -10.24 9.94 -6.62
C ASP A 40 -11.34 9.00 -6.08
N PRO A 41 -12.62 9.32 -6.31
CA PRO A 41 -13.76 8.58 -5.75
C PRO A 41 -13.84 7.13 -6.24
N GLN A 42 -13.05 6.72 -7.24
CA GLN A 42 -13.00 5.36 -7.77
C GLN A 42 -12.07 4.43 -7.01
N ILE A 43 -11.20 4.98 -6.16
CA ILE A 43 -10.24 4.20 -5.41
C ILE A 43 -10.63 4.23 -3.93
N HIS A 44 -10.58 3.08 -3.27
CA HIS A 44 -10.64 2.99 -1.82
C HIS A 44 -9.23 2.75 -1.29
N ARG A 45 -8.72 3.65 -0.45
CA ARG A 45 -7.47 3.44 0.28
C ARG A 45 -7.77 2.94 1.69
N LEU A 46 -7.35 1.71 2.00
CA LEU A 46 -7.47 1.12 3.33
C LEU A 46 -6.11 1.16 4.01
N PHE A 47 -6.06 1.74 5.21
CA PHE A 47 -4.84 1.77 6.02
C PHE A 47 -4.69 0.49 6.84
N LEU A 48 -3.46 0.00 6.90
CA LEU A 48 -3.08 -1.22 7.60
C LEU A 48 -2.02 -0.90 8.66
N THR A 49 -1.98 -1.68 9.72
CA THR A 49 -0.80 -1.74 10.58
C THR A 49 0.36 -2.39 9.82
N LYS A 50 1.60 -2.14 10.25
CA LYS A 50 2.81 -2.76 9.67
C LYS A 50 2.70 -4.29 9.59
N GLY A 51 2.20 -4.92 10.65
CA GLY A 51 2.03 -6.37 10.72
C GLY A 51 0.97 -6.90 9.74
N GLN A 52 -0.17 -6.21 9.61
CA GLN A 52 -1.20 -6.56 8.62
C GLN A 52 -0.68 -6.39 7.19
N TYR A 53 0.02 -5.30 6.91
CA TYR A 53 0.62 -5.04 5.61
C TYR A 53 1.65 -6.12 5.24
N GLY A 54 2.53 -6.49 6.18
CA GLY A 54 3.50 -7.56 5.97
C GLY A 54 2.83 -8.88 5.57
N LYS A 55 1.80 -9.31 6.32
CA LYS A 55 1.01 -10.51 6.00
C LYS A 55 0.29 -10.41 4.66
N PHE A 56 -0.21 -9.22 4.31
CA PHE A 56 -0.88 -8.98 3.03
C PHE A 56 0.09 -9.15 1.87
N VAL A 57 1.25 -8.46 1.91
CA VAL A 57 2.27 -8.55 0.85
C VAL A 57 2.80 -9.97 0.74
N GLU A 58 3.10 -10.65 1.85
CA GLU A 58 3.60 -12.03 1.84
C GLU A 58 2.62 -13.01 1.17
N ARG A 59 1.32 -12.84 1.39
CA ARG A 59 0.29 -13.76 0.88
C ARG A 59 -0.21 -13.40 -0.53
N CYS A 60 -0.25 -12.11 -0.84
CA CYS A 60 -0.93 -11.58 -2.02
C CYS A 60 0.02 -11.01 -3.06
N ALA A 61 1.26 -10.66 -2.71
CA ALA A 61 2.27 -10.50 -3.74
C ALA A 61 2.63 -11.91 -4.21
N PRO A 62 2.38 -12.29 -5.49
CA PRO A 62 3.02 -13.48 -6.02
C PRO A 62 4.54 -13.30 -5.81
N PRO A 63 5.34 -14.38 -5.77
CA PRO A 63 6.79 -14.22 -5.84
C PRO A 63 7.09 -13.44 -7.13
N MET A 64 7.28 -12.13 -7.00
CA MET A 64 7.80 -11.29 -8.05
C MET A 64 9.16 -11.91 -8.32
N LYS A 65 9.24 -12.69 -9.40
CA LYS A 65 10.49 -13.29 -9.86
C LYS A 65 11.52 -12.17 -9.84
N ARG A 66 12.52 -12.29 -8.96
CA ARG A 66 13.78 -11.56 -9.08
C ARG A 66 14.26 -11.85 -10.49
N ILE A 67 14.12 -10.89 -11.40
CA ILE A 67 14.87 -10.91 -12.65
C ILE A 67 16.30 -10.51 -12.21
N PRO A 68 17.29 -11.41 -12.30
CA PRO A 68 18.68 -11.02 -12.10
C PRO A 68 19.06 -10.04 -13.23
N GLY A 69 19.73 -8.96 -12.86
CA GLY A 69 20.43 -8.11 -13.82
C GLY A 69 21.66 -8.79 -14.40
#